data_AF-A0AAD5MJ75-F1
#
_entry.id   AF-A0AAD5MJ75-F1
#
_cell.length_a   1.000
_cell.length_b   1.000
_cell.length_c   1.000
_cell.angle_alpha   90.00
_cell.angle_beta   90.00
_cell.angle_gamma   90.00
#
_symmetry.space_group_name_H-M   'P 1'
#
loop_
_entity.id
_entity.type
_entity.pdbx_description
1 polymer ?
#
loop_
_entity_poly.entity_id
_entity_poly.type
_entity_poly.pdbx_seq_one_letter_code
_entity_poly.pdbx_strand_id
1 'polypeptide(L)'
;MSARETIRHFNAVAAKNEENLKKNPYSETYVEPRFDKTAHDYGRPPPGSKTEARGIKAGVHVCREILFLCEVINEHAEGEEPNKWIKFGRLF
;
A
#
# COMPACT_ATOMS: atom_id res chain seq x y z
N MET A 1 3.84 34.64 -15.17
CA MET A 1 2.71 34.19 -14.34
C MET A 1 1.84 35.40 -14.04
N SER A 2 0.58 35.35 -14.44
CA SER A 2 -0.40 36.42 -14.20
C SER A 2 -0.86 36.39 -12.74
N ALA A 3 -1.12 37.54 -12.11
CA ALA A 3 -1.63 37.61 -10.73
C ALA A 3 -2.88 36.74 -10.51
N ARG A 4 -3.72 36.59 -11.54
CA ARG A 4 -4.91 35.72 -11.51
C ARG A 4 -4.55 34.24 -11.38
N GLU A 5 -3.46 33.79 -12.01
CA GLU A 5 -2.98 32.40 -11.90
C GLU A 5 -2.45 32.11 -10.51
N THR A 6 -1.71 33.05 -9.92
CA THR A 6 -1.19 32.95 -8.55
C THR A 6 -2.32 32.88 -7.52
N ILE A 7 -3.34 33.75 -7.63
CA ILE A 7 -4.52 33.72 -6.76
C ILE A 7 -5.26 32.39 -6.90
N ARG A 8 -5.45 31.89 -8.14
CA ARG A 8 -6.08 30.59 -8.38
C ARG A 8 -5.30 29.45 -7.72
N HIS A 9 -3.98 29.45 -7.84
CA HIS A 9 -3.14 28.43 -7.22
C HIS A 9 -3.21 28.50 -5.69
N PHE A 10 -3.14 29.70 -5.11
CA PHE A 10 -3.27 29.90 -3.67
C PHE A 10 -4.60 29.38 -3.13
N ASN A 11 -5.71 29.71 -3.79
CA ASN A 11 -7.04 29.24 -3.40
C ASN A 11 -7.15 27.71 -3.50
N ALA A 12 -6.55 27.09 -4.53
CA ALA A 12 -6.52 25.64 -4.66
C ALA A 12 -5.73 24.95 -3.54
N VAL A 13 -4.58 25.53 -3.15
CA VAL A 13 -3.78 25.04 -2.02
C VAL A 13 -4.54 25.19 -0.71
N ALA A 14 -5.20 26.34 -0.49
CA ALA A 14 -6.01 26.58 0.70
C ALA A 14 -7.15 25.56 0.84
N ALA A 15 -7.91 25.32 -0.24
CA ALA A 15 -8.99 24.32 -0.25
C ALA A 15 -8.47 22.90 0.06
N LYS A 16 -7.36 22.49 -0.58
CA LYS A 16 -6.74 21.19 -0.32
C LYS A 16 -6.24 21.06 1.12
N ASN A 17 -5.71 22.13 1.69
CA ASN A 17 -5.25 22.14 3.08
C ASN A 17 -6.43 21.97 4.04
N GLU A 18 -7.53 22.68 3.80
CA GLU A 18 -8.75 22.58 4.60
C GLU A 18 -9.29 21.13 4.62
N GLU A 19 -9.32 20.46 3.46
CA GLU A 19 -9.72 19.05 3.38
C GLU A 19 -8.80 18.10 4.17
N ASN A 20 -7.48 18.37 4.16
CA ASN A 20 -6.53 17.55 4.92
C ASN A 20 -6.66 17.79 6.43
N LEU A 21 -6.87 19.03 6.85
CA LEU A 21 -7.09 19.35 8.26
C LEU A 21 -8.35 18.64 8.77
N LYS A 22 -9.46 18.67 8.02
CA LYS A 22 -10.69 17.92 8.41
C LYS A 22 -10.46 16.44 8.67
N LYS A 23 -9.47 15.80 8.04
CA LYS A 23 -9.12 14.38 8.23
C LYS A 23 -8.02 14.14 9.27
N ASN A 24 -7.35 15.19 9.73
CA ASN A 24 -6.22 15.10 10.66
C ASN A 24 -6.74 15.14 12.11
N PRO A 25 -6.58 14.06 12.90
CA PRO A 25 -7.05 14.00 14.29
C PRO A 25 -6.36 15.01 15.22
N TYR A 26 -5.24 15.61 14.79
CA TYR A 26 -4.51 16.63 15.54
C TYR A 26 -4.85 18.07 15.12
N SER A 27 -5.87 18.27 14.28
CA SER A 27 -6.33 19.60 13.90
C SER A 27 -7.57 20.03 14.67
N GLU A 28 -7.75 21.34 14.85
CA GLU A 28 -8.94 21.90 15.50
C GLU A 28 -10.23 21.67 14.69
N THR A 29 -10.12 21.54 13.38
CA THR A 29 -11.25 21.33 12.46
C THR A 29 -11.49 19.85 12.15
N TYR A 30 -10.93 18.94 12.94
CA TYR A 30 -11.06 17.51 12.71
C TYR A 30 -12.52 17.05 12.72
N VAL A 31 -12.89 16.25 11.73
CA VAL A 31 -14.17 15.57 11.66
C VAL A 31 -13.89 14.08 11.53
N GLU A 32 -14.46 13.29 12.43
CA GLU A 32 -14.32 11.84 12.38
C GLU A 32 -14.82 11.28 11.04
N PRO A 33 -13.97 10.61 10.25
CA PRO A 33 -14.37 10.09 8.96
C PRO A 33 -15.35 8.93 9.13
N ARG A 34 -16.52 9.04 8.49
CA ARG A 34 -17.46 7.92 8.36
C ARG A 34 -17.15 7.15 7.08
N PHE A 35 -16.78 5.89 7.22
CA PHE A 35 -16.48 5.02 6.09
C PHE A 35 -17.67 4.14 5.73
N ASP A 36 -17.95 4.05 4.44
CA ASP A 36 -18.90 3.07 3.90
C ASP A 36 -18.23 1.70 3.80
N LYS A 37 -18.69 0.76 4.64
CA LYS A 37 -18.16 -0.61 4.68
C LYS A 37 -18.56 -1.46 3.47
N THR A 38 -19.54 -1.01 2.69
CA THR A 38 -20.01 -1.69 1.47
C THR A 38 -19.32 -1.19 0.21
N ALA A 39 -18.52 -0.13 0.32
CA ALA A 39 -17.73 0.37 -0.79
C ALA A 39 -16.69 -0.65 -1.23
N HIS A 40 -16.52 -0.79 -2.56
CA HIS A 40 -15.56 -1.74 -3.16
C HIS A 40 -14.11 -1.47 -2.73
N ASP A 41 -13.78 -0.21 -2.45
CA ASP A 41 -12.47 0.25 -2.01
C ASP A 41 -12.37 0.43 -0.50
N TYR A 42 -13.35 -0.04 0.27
CA TYR A 42 -13.26 -0.04 1.73
C TYR A 42 -12.02 -0.79 2.21
N GLY A 43 -11.24 -0.17 3.10
CA GLY A 43 -9.98 -0.71 3.59
C GLY A 43 -8.82 -0.66 2.59
N ARG A 44 -8.99 -0.07 1.40
CA ARG A 44 -7.92 0.16 0.44
C ARG A 44 -7.34 1.57 0.59
N PRO A 45 -6.02 1.75 0.38
CA PRO A 45 -5.45 3.09 0.31
C PRO A 45 -6.00 3.83 -0.92
N PRO A 46 -6.07 5.17 -0.88
CA PRO A 46 -6.48 5.96 -2.04
C PRO A 46 -5.61 5.66 -3.27
N PRO A 47 -6.19 5.55 -4.46
CA PRO A 47 -5.42 5.36 -5.70
C PRO A 47 -4.41 6.48 -5.92
N GLY A 48 -3.21 6.13 -6.35
CA GLY A 48 -2.08 7.04 -6.55
C GLY A 48 -1.41 7.52 -5.25
N SER A 49 -1.86 7.06 -4.08
CA SER A 49 -1.24 7.45 -2.82
C SER A 49 0.12 6.76 -2.61
N LYS A 50 0.98 7.38 -1.80
CA LYS A 50 2.25 6.74 -1.38
C LYS A 50 2.01 5.43 -0.61
N THR A 51 0.88 5.30 0.08
CA THR A 51 0.52 4.08 0.80
C THR A 51 0.23 2.94 -0.17
N GLU A 52 -0.53 3.19 -1.24
CA GLU A 52 -0.75 2.21 -2.32
C GLU A 52 0.58 1.78 -2.95
N ALA A 53 1.43 2.75 -3.34
CA ALA A 53 2.72 2.46 -3.94
C ALA A 53 3.63 1.59 -3.04
N ARG A 54 3.63 1.84 -1.72
CA ARG A 54 4.35 0.99 -0.76
C ARG A 54 3.74 -0.41 -0.66
N GLY A 55 2.41 -0.52 -0.65
CA GLY A 55 1.72 -1.81 -0.63
C GLY A 55 2.06 -2.67 -1.84
N ILE A 56 2.03 -2.08 -3.05
CA ILE A 56 2.44 -2.74 -4.29
C ILE A 56 3.90 -3.21 -4.20
N LYS A 57 4.81 -2.33 -3.79
CA LYS A 57 6.23 -2.66 -3.65
C LYS A 57 6.46 -3.81 -2.67
N ALA A 58 5.78 -3.81 -1.52
CA ALA A 58 5.88 -4.87 -0.53
C ALA A 58 5.34 -6.20 -1.08
N GLY A 59 4.20 -6.18 -1.78
CA GLY A 59 3.64 -7.37 -2.43
C GLY A 59 4.60 -7.97 -3.46
N VAL A 60 5.16 -7.14 -4.34
CA VAL A 60 6.17 -7.59 -5.32
C VAL A 60 7.40 -8.18 -4.64
N HIS A 61 7.88 -7.58 -3.56
CA HIS A 61 9.03 -8.09 -2.81
C HIS A 61 8.74 -9.46 -2.19
N VAL A 62 7.62 -9.62 -1.47
CA VAL A 62 7.24 -10.91 -0.86
C VAL A 62 7.02 -11.99 -1.91
N CYS A 63 6.39 -11.68 -3.04
CA CYS A 63 6.24 -12.63 -4.14
C CYS A 63 7.58 -13.14 -4.67
N ARG A 64 8.60 -12.26 -4.76
CA ARG A 64 9.95 -12.67 -5.18
C ARG A 64 10.61 -13.60 -4.16
N GLU A 65 10.47 -13.31 -2.87
CA GLU A 65 10.98 -14.19 -1.80
C GLU A 65 10.31 -15.56 -1.82
N ILE A 66 9.00 -15.62 -2.10
CA ILE A 66 8.26 -16.88 -2.24
C ILE A 66 8.76 -17.68 -3.45
N LEU A 67 8.99 -17.03 -4.59
CA LEU A 67 9.53 -17.70 -5.78
C LEU A 67 10.92 -18.27 -5.50
N PHE A 68 11.80 -17.47 -4.89
CA PHE A 68 13.13 -17.91 -4.48
C PHE A 68 13.04 -19.11 -3.52
N LEU A 69 12.15 -19.05 -2.53
CA LEU A 69 11.90 -20.16 -1.62
C LEU A 69 11.47 -21.43 -2.37
N CYS A 70 10.55 -21.32 -3.33
CA CYS A 70 10.13 -22.45 -4.16
C CYS A 70 11.27 -23.03 -4.99
N GLU A 71 12.15 -22.19 -5.55
CA GLU A 71 13.35 -22.63 -6.29
C GLU A 71 14.31 -23.41 -5.37
N VAL A 72 14.62 -22.87 -4.19
CA VAL A 72 15.47 -23.53 -3.18
C VAL A 72 14.89 -24.88 -2.75
N ILE A 73 13.57 -24.94 -2.50
CA ILE A 73 12.90 -26.20 -2.17
C ILE A 73 13.01 -27.16 -3.35
N ASN A 74 12.75 -26.73 -4.58
CA ASN A 74 12.78 -27.60 -5.74
C ASN A 74 14.17 -28.21 -6.00
N GLU A 75 15.25 -27.48 -5.68
CA GLU A 75 16.64 -27.94 -5.83
C GLU A 75 17.11 -28.88 -4.71
N HIS A 76 16.58 -28.73 -3.50
CA HIS A 76 17.09 -29.43 -2.31
C HIS A 76 16.09 -30.40 -1.65
N ALA A 77 14.85 -30.44 -2.14
CA ALA A 77 13.83 -31.33 -1.61
C ALA A 77 14.15 -32.81 -1.85
N GLU A 78 13.58 -33.63 -0.98
CA GLU A 78 13.51 -35.08 -1.08
C GLU A 78 12.11 -35.50 -1.53
N GLY A 79 11.99 -36.72 -2.07
CA GLY A 79 10.73 -37.25 -2.61
C GLY A 79 10.54 -36.97 -4.11
N GLU A 80 9.44 -37.50 -4.64
CA GLU A 80 9.09 -37.43 -6.06
C GLU A 80 7.88 -36.52 -6.27
N GLU A 81 7.74 -35.96 -7.48
CA GLU A 81 6.57 -35.16 -7.87
C GLU A 81 5.28 -35.99 -7.70
N PRO A 82 4.20 -35.44 -7.09
CA PRO A 82 4.00 -34.06 -6.65
C PRO A 82 4.35 -33.78 -5.17
N ASN A 83 4.93 -34.73 -4.46
CA ASN A 83 5.08 -34.71 -3.01
C ASN A 83 6.52 -34.44 -2.57
N LYS A 84 7.15 -33.41 -3.14
CA LYS A 84 8.47 -32.95 -2.70
C LYS A 84 8.40 -32.31 -1.32
N TRP A 85 9.41 -32.55 -0.49
CA TRP A 85 9.50 -31.99 0.87
C TRP A 85 10.94 -31.67 1.29
N ILE A 86 11.13 -30.73 2.20
CA ILE A 86 12.44 -30.38 2.78
C ILE A 86 12.32 -30.24 4.29
N LYS A 87 13.36 -30.64 5.03
CA LYS A 87 13.41 -30.39 6.48
C LYS A 87 13.70 -28.92 6.74
N PHE A 88 13.04 -28.35 7.75
CA PHE A 88 13.25 -26.97 8.17
C PHE A 88 14.73 -26.65 8.41
N GLY A 89 15.48 -27.49 9.13
CA GLY A 89 16.91 -27.23 9.40
C GLY A 89 17.86 -27.40 8.21
N ARG A 90 17.36 -27.80 7.03
CA ARG A 90 18.12 -27.76 5.77
C ARG A 90 17.78 -26.51 4.95
N LEU A 91 16.61 -25.93 5.21
CA LEU A 91 16.11 -24.72 4.57
C LEU A 91 16.65 -23.44 5.24
N PHE A 92 17.04 -23.54 6.52
CA PHE A 92 17.63 -22.48 7.36
C PHE A 92 19.02 -22.91 7.82
#